data_AF-A0A7X0ECP2-F1
#
_entry.id   AF-A0A7X0ECP2-F1
#
_cell.length_a   1.000
_cell.length_b   1.000
_cell.length_c   1.000
_cell.angle_alpha   90.00
_cell.angle_beta   90.00
_cell.angle_gamma   90.00
#
_symmetry.space_group_name_H-M   'P 1'
#
loop_
_entity.id
_entity.type
_entity.pdbx_description
1 polymer ?
#
loop_
_entity_poly.entity_id
_entity_poly.type
_entity_poly.pdbx_seq_one_letter_code
_entity_poly.pdbx_strand_id
1 'polypeptide(L)'
;MKTAMIDETHNPSLTSWVGSANGHSDFPIQNLPLGVFSAGSELPRGGVAIGDMILDLAKAGRSGLLTGDAQDAAIAASGPTLNPLLALGAGPRRALRRRLSQLLATGSDDRRIVEGLLYPAENCTLHLPAAIGGYTDFYAGIHHALNVGRQFRPDNPLLPNYKHVPIGYHGRASSVRVSGADVRRPNGQRKAPDAETPTFGPSQRLDLELELGIWIGPGNDLGSPIPIGEADSHIAGLSLLNDWSARDLQAWEYQPLGPFLAKNFLTTVSPWIVTAEALAPFRTRQPARGADDPRPLPYLWDETDQDRGAYGIALSVLIRTTRMREEGQAPHRLGTGPATNLYWTAAQLVAHHTCNGCDLNPGDLLGTGTISTPDDSGVGSLLELSRGGKAPITLPNGETRAFLADGDELILAGRAVADGYVAIGFGDCRGQVTPALAL
;
A
#
# COMPACT_ATOMS: atom_id res chain seq x y z
N MET A 1 -5.32 -26.12 -3.23
CA MET A 1 -5.90 -24.77 -3.26
C MET A 1 -5.44 -24.05 -4.53
N LYS A 2 -6.35 -23.44 -5.30
CA LYS A 2 -6.02 -22.82 -6.59
C LYS A 2 -5.65 -21.35 -6.37
N THR A 3 -4.37 -21.03 -6.57
CA THR A 3 -3.80 -19.67 -6.70
C THR A 3 -4.68 -18.73 -7.51
N ALA A 4 -4.51 -17.42 -7.37
CA ALA A 4 -5.12 -16.45 -8.27
C ALA A 4 -4.77 -16.84 -9.72
N MET A 5 -5.79 -17.26 -10.48
CA MET A 5 -5.63 -17.74 -11.85
C MET A 5 -5.89 -16.58 -12.79
N ILE A 6 -5.00 -16.40 -13.77
CA ILE A 6 -5.26 -15.53 -14.91
C ILE A 6 -6.47 -16.10 -15.66
N ASP A 7 -7.45 -15.26 -15.92
CA ASP A 7 -8.73 -15.57 -16.54
C ASP A 7 -9.14 -14.51 -17.59
N GLU A 8 -10.37 -14.58 -18.10
CA GLU A 8 -10.87 -13.68 -19.15
C GLU A 8 -10.86 -12.19 -18.77
N THR A 9 -10.89 -11.87 -17.47
CA THR A 9 -10.92 -10.48 -16.98
C THR A 9 -9.58 -9.76 -17.16
N HIS A 10 -8.53 -10.50 -17.49
CA HIS A 10 -7.18 -9.98 -17.73
C HIS A 10 -6.86 -9.80 -19.22
N ASN A 11 -7.81 -10.13 -20.11
CA ASN A 11 -7.59 -10.03 -21.55
C ASN A 11 -7.24 -8.57 -21.92
N PRO A 12 -6.07 -8.31 -22.54
CA PRO A 12 -5.67 -6.95 -22.89
C PRO A 12 -6.54 -6.30 -23.98
N SER A 13 -7.28 -7.11 -24.75
CA SER A 13 -8.23 -6.62 -25.77
C SER A 13 -9.61 -6.30 -25.18
N LEU A 14 -9.86 -6.62 -23.91
CA LEU A 14 -11.13 -6.30 -23.25
C LEU A 14 -11.22 -4.79 -23.03
N THR A 15 -12.32 -4.19 -23.50
CA THR A 15 -12.62 -2.76 -23.36
C THR A 15 -13.94 -2.56 -22.61
N SER A 16 -14.14 -1.36 -22.07
CA SER A 16 -15.38 -0.99 -21.38
C SER A 16 -16.25 -0.03 -22.20
N TRP A 17 -17.56 -0.12 -22.04
CA TRP A 17 -18.47 0.95 -22.50
C TRP A 17 -18.37 2.22 -21.64
N VAL A 18 -17.76 2.16 -20.45
CA VAL A 18 -17.33 3.34 -19.70
C VAL A 18 -16.09 3.90 -20.40
N GLY A 19 -16.30 4.89 -21.28
CA GLY A 19 -15.28 5.36 -22.22
C GLY A 19 -13.96 5.78 -21.57
N SER A 20 -14.03 6.44 -20.40
CA SER A 20 -12.83 6.90 -19.67
C SER A 20 -11.97 5.77 -19.11
N ALA A 21 -12.47 4.54 -19.01
CA ALA A 21 -11.67 3.39 -18.58
C ALA A 21 -10.70 2.90 -19.67
N ASN A 22 -10.98 3.16 -20.94
CA ASN A 22 -10.17 2.68 -22.05
C ASN A 22 -8.91 3.54 -22.19
N GLY A 23 -7.77 3.00 -21.77
CA GLY A 23 -6.50 3.73 -21.73
C GLY A 23 -6.25 4.51 -20.44
N HIS A 24 -7.13 4.38 -19.43
CA HIS A 24 -6.91 4.96 -18.11
C HIS A 24 -5.61 4.41 -17.49
N SER A 25 -4.82 5.27 -16.83
CA SER A 25 -3.55 4.88 -16.20
C SER A 25 -3.74 3.84 -15.10
N ASP A 26 -4.72 4.09 -14.23
CA ASP A 26 -4.96 3.29 -13.03
C ASP A 26 -6.11 2.30 -13.13
N PHE A 27 -7.28 2.73 -13.62
CA PHE A 27 -8.55 1.99 -13.51
C PHE A 27 -9.13 1.51 -14.85
N PRO A 28 -8.37 0.80 -15.70
CA PRO A 28 -8.97 0.11 -16.83
C PRO A 28 -9.84 -1.06 -16.34
N ILE A 29 -10.61 -1.67 -17.24
CA ILE A 29 -11.51 -2.79 -16.91
C ILE A 29 -10.77 -4.03 -16.38
N GLN A 30 -9.47 -4.14 -16.63
CA GLN A 30 -8.60 -5.18 -16.08
C GLN A 30 -8.26 -4.95 -14.59
N ASN A 31 -8.43 -3.74 -14.05
CA ASN A 31 -8.13 -3.46 -12.65
C ASN A 31 -9.32 -3.77 -11.74
N LEU A 32 -10.38 -2.96 -11.81
CA LEU A 32 -11.56 -3.06 -10.95
C LEU A 32 -11.22 -3.16 -9.44
N PRO A 33 -10.45 -2.21 -8.87
CA PRO A 33 -10.07 -2.27 -7.47
C PRO A 33 -11.26 -1.95 -6.56
N LEU A 34 -11.22 -2.44 -5.32
CA LEU A 34 -12.28 -2.28 -4.33
C LEU A 34 -11.98 -1.10 -3.40
N GLY A 35 -12.98 -0.28 -3.08
CA GLY A 35 -12.83 0.82 -2.13
C GLY A 35 -14.15 1.16 -1.45
N VAL A 36 -14.12 2.14 -0.55
CA VAL A 36 -15.32 2.69 0.10
C VAL A 36 -15.48 4.14 -0.33
N PHE A 37 -16.68 4.51 -0.75
CA PHE A 37 -16.99 5.87 -1.17
C PHE A 37 -18.35 6.33 -0.62
N SER A 38 -18.55 7.64 -0.60
CA SER A 38 -19.86 8.28 -0.44
C SER A 38 -20.07 9.31 -1.55
N ALA A 39 -21.31 9.44 -2.04
CA ALA A 39 -21.69 10.48 -2.98
C ALA A 39 -22.57 11.52 -2.25
N GLY A 40 -22.11 12.77 -2.18
CA GLY A 40 -22.79 13.81 -1.41
C GLY A 40 -22.96 13.44 0.06
N SER A 41 -24.20 13.48 0.57
CA SER A 41 -24.55 13.15 1.96
C SER A 41 -24.95 11.68 2.16
N GLU A 42 -24.82 10.83 1.15
CA GLU A 42 -25.16 9.42 1.26
C GLU A 42 -24.19 8.67 2.20
N LEU A 43 -24.66 7.56 2.79
CA LEU A 43 -23.81 6.74 3.64
C LEU A 43 -22.65 6.08 2.84
N PRO A 44 -21.45 5.96 3.45
CA PRO A 44 -20.33 5.25 2.85
C PRO A 44 -20.67 3.79 2.54
N ARG A 45 -20.19 3.31 1.40
CA ARG A 45 -20.38 1.92 0.94
C ARG A 45 -19.30 1.47 -0.04
N GLY A 46 -19.23 0.16 -0.27
CA GLY A 46 -18.31 -0.43 -1.24
C GLY A 46 -18.55 0.06 -2.66
N GLY A 47 -17.45 0.31 -3.37
CA GLY A 47 -17.45 0.67 -4.78
C GLY A 47 -16.29 0.05 -5.53
N VAL A 48 -16.36 0.12 -6.86
CA VAL A 48 -15.31 -0.33 -7.79
C VAL A 48 -14.95 0.79 -8.73
N ALA A 49 -13.67 1.15 -8.81
CA ALA A 49 -13.20 2.15 -9.77
C ALA A 49 -13.19 1.60 -11.20
N ILE A 50 -13.67 2.40 -12.16
CA ILE A 50 -13.66 2.11 -13.59
C ILE A 50 -13.57 3.42 -14.38
N GLY A 51 -12.39 3.71 -14.94
CA GLY A 51 -12.07 5.03 -15.49
C GLY A 51 -12.25 6.13 -14.45
N ASP A 52 -12.93 7.20 -14.85
CA ASP A 52 -13.30 8.34 -13.99
C ASP A 52 -14.60 8.11 -13.19
N MET A 53 -15.07 6.86 -13.11
CA MET A 53 -16.34 6.50 -12.47
C MET A 53 -16.13 5.49 -11.34
N ILE A 54 -17.09 5.45 -10.42
CA ILE A 54 -17.19 4.45 -9.35
C ILE A 54 -18.52 3.71 -9.52
N LEU A 55 -18.44 2.38 -9.64
CA LEU A 55 -19.59 1.50 -9.61
C LEU A 55 -19.99 1.19 -8.17
N ASP A 56 -21.24 1.48 -7.82
CA ASP A 56 -21.82 1.27 -6.50
C ASP A 56 -22.18 -0.21 -6.26
N LEU A 57 -21.44 -0.88 -5.37
CA LEU A 57 -21.66 -2.31 -5.08
C LEU A 57 -22.98 -2.56 -4.34
N ALA A 58 -23.44 -1.61 -3.52
CA ALA A 58 -24.72 -1.77 -2.82
C ALA A 58 -25.89 -1.70 -3.80
N LYS A 59 -25.84 -0.80 -4.78
CA LYS A 59 -26.84 -0.76 -5.85
C LYS A 59 -26.71 -1.96 -6.80
N ALA A 60 -25.48 -2.38 -7.12
CA ALA A 60 -25.25 -3.57 -7.95
C ALA A 60 -25.87 -4.83 -7.32
N GLY A 61 -25.69 -5.04 -6.01
CA GLY A 61 -26.30 -6.16 -5.27
C GLY A 61 -27.83 -6.18 -5.28
N ARG A 62 -28.47 -5.01 -5.43
CA ARG A 62 -29.94 -4.85 -5.51
C ARG A 62 -30.50 -4.78 -6.93
N SER A 63 -29.64 -4.71 -7.95
CA SER A 63 -30.04 -4.50 -9.34
C SER A 63 -30.70 -5.71 -10.00
N GLY A 64 -30.55 -6.91 -9.42
CA GLY A 64 -30.95 -8.17 -10.04
C GLY A 64 -29.94 -8.71 -11.08
N LEU A 65 -28.83 -7.99 -11.32
CA LEU A 65 -27.80 -8.38 -12.30
C LEU A 65 -26.75 -9.34 -11.72
N LEU A 66 -26.65 -9.45 -10.40
CA LEU A 66 -25.73 -10.33 -9.70
C LEU A 66 -26.49 -11.52 -9.09
N THR A 67 -25.91 -12.71 -9.15
CA THR A 67 -26.48 -13.95 -8.59
C THR A 67 -25.40 -14.77 -7.87
N GLY A 68 -25.82 -15.62 -6.93
CA GLY A 68 -24.93 -16.50 -6.16
C GLY A 68 -23.80 -15.74 -5.46
N ASP A 69 -22.59 -16.31 -5.47
CA ASP A 69 -21.38 -15.74 -4.86
C ASP A 69 -21.11 -14.27 -5.24
N ALA A 70 -21.43 -13.85 -6.48
CA ALA A 70 -21.25 -12.47 -6.90
C ALA A 70 -22.23 -11.51 -6.20
N GLN A 71 -23.47 -11.97 -5.97
CA GLN A 71 -24.46 -11.22 -5.22
C GLN A 71 -24.08 -11.14 -3.74
N ASP A 72 -23.67 -12.26 -3.14
CA ASP A 72 -23.25 -12.32 -1.75
C ASP A 72 -22.06 -11.39 -1.48
N ALA A 73 -21.08 -11.36 -2.39
CA ALA A 73 -19.96 -10.43 -2.33
C ALA A 73 -20.40 -8.95 -2.40
N ALA A 74 -21.32 -8.60 -3.30
CA ALA A 74 -21.84 -7.23 -3.40
C ALA A 74 -22.65 -6.81 -2.15
N ILE A 75 -23.43 -7.74 -1.58
CA ILE A 75 -24.15 -7.52 -0.33
C ILE A 75 -23.16 -7.30 0.83
N ALA A 76 -22.13 -8.14 0.93
CA ALA A 76 -21.08 -8.01 1.96
C ALA A 76 -20.30 -6.68 1.84
N ALA A 77 -20.19 -6.12 0.64
CA ALA A 77 -19.58 -4.82 0.39
C ALA A 77 -20.55 -3.62 0.50
N SER A 78 -21.82 -3.83 0.86
CA SER A 78 -22.83 -2.75 0.87
C SER A 78 -22.73 -1.79 2.06
N GLY A 79 -21.91 -2.13 3.07
CA GLY A 79 -21.72 -1.33 4.28
C GLY A 79 -20.49 -0.39 4.21
N PRO A 80 -20.23 0.37 5.29
CA PRO A 80 -19.19 1.41 5.31
C PRO A 80 -17.75 0.89 5.32
N THR A 81 -17.55 -0.43 5.26
CA THR A 81 -16.25 -1.09 5.31
C THR A 81 -16.28 -2.35 4.47
N LEU A 82 -15.16 -2.71 3.84
CA LEU A 82 -15.06 -3.94 3.06
C LEU A 82 -14.80 -5.19 3.90
N ASN A 83 -14.60 -5.10 5.23
CA ASN A 83 -14.28 -6.25 6.09
C ASN A 83 -15.19 -7.49 5.85
N PRO A 84 -16.52 -7.37 5.72
CA PRO A 84 -17.36 -8.54 5.45
C PRO A 84 -17.06 -9.18 4.09
N LEU A 85 -16.76 -8.40 3.04
CA LEU A 85 -16.33 -8.93 1.75
C LEU A 85 -14.94 -9.59 1.84
N LEU A 86 -14.01 -8.98 2.59
CA LEU A 86 -12.66 -9.53 2.77
C LEU A 86 -12.72 -10.90 3.47
N ALA A 87 -13.61 -11.06 4.45
CA ALA A 87 -13.84 -12.28 5.20
C ALA A 87 -14.36 -13.46 4.34
N LEU A 88 -15.07 -13.20 3.24
CA LEU A 88 -15.60 -14.24 2.34
C LEU A 88 -14.51 -14.99 1.57
N GLY A 89 -13.28 -14.47 1.52
CA GLY A 89 -12.19 -15.09 0.78
C GLY A 89 -12.28 -14.91 -0.74
N ALA A 90 -11.41 -15.63 -1.45
CA ALA A 90 -11.18 -15.40 -2.88
C ALA A 90 -12.34 -15.83 -3.78
N GLY A 91 -13.15 -16.82 -3.38
CA GLY A 91 -14.25 -17.34 -4.22
C GLY A 91 -15.28 -16.27 -4.58
N PRO A 92 -15.99 -15.69 -3.59
CA PRO A 92 -16.94 -14.61 -3.83
C PRO A 92 -16.33 -13.36 -4.46
N ARG A 93 -15.09 -12.98 -4.09
CA ARG A 93 -14.37 -11.87 -4.76
C ARG A 93 -14.15 -12.12 -6.25
N ARG A 94 -13.74 -13.33 -6.65
CA ARG A 94 -13.58 -13.74 -8.05
C ARG A 94 -14.91 -13.73 -8.79
N ALA A 95 -15.97 -14.26 -8.18
CA ALA A 95 -17.30 -14.26 -8.79
C ALA A 95 -17.79 -12.83 -9.06
N LEU A 96 -17.63 -11.94 -8.08
CA LEU A 96 -17.93 -10.51 -8.24
C LEU A 96 -17.13 -9.90 -9.38
N ARG A 97 -15.80 -10.04 -9.36
CA ARG A 97 -14.90 -9.49 -10.41
C ARG A 97 -15.32 -9.92 -11.81
N ARG A 98 -15.57 -11.22 -12.02
CA ARG A 98 -15.96 -11.76 -13.34
C ARG A 98 -17.29 -11.18 -13.79
N ARG A 99 -18.29 -11.12 -12.90
CA ARG A 99 -19.60 -10.56 -13.27
C ARG A 99 -19.52 -9.05 -13.54
N LEU A 100 -18.79 -8.28 -12.74
CA LEU A 100 -18.60 -6.85 -12.97
C LEU A 100 -17.85 -6.58 -14.28
N SER A 101 -16.81 -7.35 -14.58
CA SER A 101 -16.10 -7.27 -15.86
C SER A 101 -17.05 -7.49 -17.05
N GLN A 102 -17.94 -8.48 -17.00
CA GLN A 102 -18.95 -8.71 -18.04
C GLN A 102 -19.95 -7.56 -18.15
N LEU A 103 -20.43 -7.05 -17.02
CA LEU A 103 -21.37 -5.94 -16.96
C LEU A 103 -20.79 -4.65 -17.55
N LEU A 104 -19.49 -4.41 -17.33
CA LEU A 104 -18.79 -3.22 -17.77
C LEU A 104 -18.17 -3.35 -19.18
N ALA A 105 -18.11 -4.55 -19.76
CA ALA A 105 -17.49 -4.81 -21.05
C ALA A 105 -18.27 -4.19 -22.22
N THR A 106 -17.54 -3.64 -23.21
CA THR A 106 -18.12 -3.16 -24.47
C THR A 106 -19.04 -4.21 -25.09
N GLY A 107 -20.27 -3.82 -25.45
CA GLY A 107 -21.28 -4.73 -26.00
C GLY A 107 -22.18 -5.41 -24.96
N SER A 108 -22.05 -5.08 -23.67
CA SER A 108 -22.96 -5.59 -22.64
C SER A 108 -24.40 -5.06 -22.82
N ASP A 109 -25.37 -5.98 -22.87
CA ASP A 109 -26.80 -5.68 -22.95
C ASP A 109 -27.34 -4.99 -21.67
N ASP A 110 -26.63 -5.15 -20.55
CA ASP A 110 -27.01 -4.63 -19.23
C ASP A 110 -26.63 -3.16 -19.03
N ARG A 111 -25.96 -2.52 -20.00
CA ARG A 111 -25.44 -1.14 -19.90
C ARG A 111 -26.46 -0.16 -19.34
N ARG A 112 -27.71 -0.19 -19.84
CA ARG A 112 -28.76 0.76 -19.44
C ARG A 112 -29.08 0.70 -17.94
N ILE A 113 -28.97 -0.48 -17.34
CA ILE A 113 -29.20 -0.65 -15.89
C ILE A 113 -27.95 -0.22 -15.13
N VAL A 114 -26.77 -0.66 -15.58
CA VAL A 114 -25.48 -0.41 -14.89
C VAL A 114 -25.10 1.07 -14.91
N GLU A 115 -25.45 1.82 -15.96
CA GLU A 115 -25.20 3.26 -16.06
C GLU A 115 -25.82 4.05 -14.89
N GLY A 116 -27.00 3.64 -14.39
CA GLY A 116 -27.64 4.22 -13.20
C GLY A 116 -26.99 3.85 -11.86
N LEU A 117 -25.97 2.97 -11.88
CA LEU A 117 -25.21 2.53 -10.70
C LEU A 117 -23.84 3.22 -10.60
N LEU A 118 -23.45 4.01 -11.61
CA LEU A 118 -22.18 4.70 -11.67
C LEU A 118 -22.28 6.12 -11.09
N TYR A 119 -21.21 6.53 -10.41
CA TYR A 119 -21.02 7.89 -9.93
C TYR A 119 -19.72 8.46 -10.50
N PRO A 120 -19.69 9.72 -10.97
CA PRO A 120 -18.43 10.38 -11.32
C PRO A 120 -17.51 10.44 -10.09
N ALA A 121 -16.27 9.96 -10.22
CA ALA A 121 -15.34 9.84 -9.09
C ALA A 121 -15.03 11.20 -8.45
N GLU A 122 -14.98 12.28 -9.25
CA GLU A 122 -14.78 13.66 -8.79
C GLU A 122 -15.88 14.18 -7.85
N ASN A 123 -17.07 13.57 -7.89
CA ASN A 123 -18.21 13.94 -7.05
C ASN A 123 -18.35 13.02 -5.81
N CYS A 124 -17.36 12.17 -5.57
CA CYS A 124 -17.36 11.19 -4.50
C CYS A 124 -16.24 11.48 -3.49
N THR A 125 -16.51 11.19 -2.23
CA THR A 125 -15.49 11.15 -1.18
C THR A 125 -15.07 9.71 -0.97
N LEU A 126 -13.77 9.45 -1.05
CA LEU A 126 -13.19 8.14 -0.74
C LEU A 126 -12.85 8.04 0.76
N HIS A 127 -13.08 6.86 1.32
CA HIS A 127 -12.85 6.56 2.74
C HIS A 127 -11.80 5.46 2.89
N LEU A 128 -11.41 5.15 4.13
CA LEU A 128 -10.63 3.95 4.41
C LEU A 128 -11.40 2.71 3.90
N PRO A 129 -10.74 1.79 3.18
CA PRO A 129 -11.43 0.67 2.55
C PRO A 129 -11.91 -0.37 3.58
N ALA A 130 -11.27 -0.47 4.74
CA ALA A 130 -11.64 -1.39 5.81
C ALA A 130 -11.44 -0.74 7.17
N ALA A 131 -12.18 -1.23 8.17
CA ALA A 131 -11.83 -1.01 9.57
C ALA A 131 -10.60 -1.86 9.90
N ILE A 132 -9.51 -1.21 10.28
CA ILE A 132 -8.24 -1.87 10.57
C ILE A 132 -8.24 -2.31 12.04
N GLY A 133 -8.26 -3.62 12.29
CA GLY A 133 -8.14 -4.18 13.64
C GLY A 133 -6.71 -4.07 14.15
N GLY A 134 -5.79 -4.68 13.40
CA GLY A 134 -4.34 -4.61 13.59
C GLY A 134 -3.63 -3.94 12.41
N TYR A 135 -2.62 -3.13 12.71
CA TYR A 135 -1.61 -2.68 11.76
C TYR A 135 -0.25 -3.19 12.24
N THR A 136 0.44 -3.97 11.42
CA THR A 136 1.82 -4.39 11.65
C THR A 136 2.68 -3.87 10.51
N ASP A 137 3.84 -3.35 10.85
CA ASP A 137 4.78 -2.78 9.90
C ASP A 137 6.04 -3.63 9.87
N PHE A 138 6.38 -4.15 8.69
CA PHE A 138 7.56 -4.98 8.50
C PHE A 138 8.77 -4.14 8.13
N TYR A 139 9.92 -4.79 8.01
CA TYR A 139 11.17 -4.17 7.57
C TYR A 139 11.76 -4.96 6.40
N ALA A 140 10.95 -5.27 5.38
CA ALA A 140 11.29 -6.26 4.35
C ALA A 140 12.17 -5.74 3.20
N GLY A 141 12.38 -4.43 3.08
CA GLY A 141 13.26 -3.83 2.07
C GLY A 141 14.74 -3.90 2.46
N ILE A 142 15.50 -4.82 1.86
CA ILE A 142 16.92 -5.03 2.22
C ILE A 142 17.81 -3.84 1.89
N HIS A 143 17.54 -3.15 0.78
CA HIS A 143 18.32 -1.99 0.38
C HIS A 143 18.11 -0.82 1.34
N HIS A 144 16.88 -0.60 1.79
CA HIS A 144 16.59 0.35 2.84
C HIS A 144 17.34 -0.02 4.14
N ALA A 145 17.28 -1.29 4.55
CA ALA A 145 17.99 -1.78 5.72
C ALA A 145 19.51 -1.58 5.65
N LEU A 146 20.10 -1.78 4.47
CA LEU A 146 21.52 -1.51 4.21
C LEU A 146 21.83 -0.01 4.25
N ASN A 147 21.02 0.82 3.61
CA ASN A 147 21.23 2.26 3.51
C ASN A 147 21.13 2.95 4.87
N VAL A 148 20.09 2.66 5.63
CA VAL A 148 19.93 3.16 7.01
C VAL A 148 21.03 2.57 7.90
N GLY A 149 21.27 1.26 7.80
CA GLY A 149 22.31 0.56 8.54
C GLY A 149 23.68 1.21 8.40
N ARG A 150 24.10 1.58 7.18
CA ARG A 150 25.39 2.23 6.90
C ARG A 150 25.56 3.58 7.60
N GLN A 151 24.47 4.29 7.91
CA GLN A 151 24.53 5.57 8.61
C GLN A 151 24.85 5.42 10.10
N PHE A 152 24.49 4.27 10.71
CA PHE A 152 24.67 4.00 12.14
C PHE A 152 25.76 2.96 12.43
N ARG A 153 25.98 2.02 11.51
CA ARG A 153 26.89 0.87 11.60
C ARG A 153 27.52 0.60 10.22
N PRO A 154 28.50 1.42 9.78
CA PRO A 154 29.05 1.34 8.42
C PRO A 154 29.66 -0.02 8.10
N ASP A 155 30.31 -0.67 9.07
CA ASP A 155 31.01 -1.94 8.85
C ASP A 155 30.08 -3.17 8.87
N ASN A 156 28.95 -3.08 9.56
CA ASN A 156 27.95 -4.14 9.62
C ASN A 156 26.52 -3.55 9.62
N PRO A 157 26.04 -3.10 8.45
CA PRO A 157 24.81 -2.32 8.35
C PRO A 157 23.56 -3.15 8.72
N LEU A 158 23.55 -4.44 8.38
CA LEU A 158 22.46 -5.36 8.70
C LEU A 158 22.70 -6.04 10.05
N LEU A 159 21.65 -6.13 10.85
CA LEU A 159 21.69 -6.96 12.06
C LEU A 159 21.67 -8.45 11.68
N PRO A 160 22.27 -9.33 12.51
CA PRO A 160 22.44 -10.75 12.17
C PRO A 160 21.14 -11.49 11.82
N ASN A 161 20.01 -11.10 12.42
CA ASN A 161 18.72 -11.74 12.22
C ASN A 161 18.02 -11.38 10.90
N TYR A 162 18.40 -10.28 10.23
CA TYR A 162 17.64 -9.71 9.10
C TYR A 162 17.41 -10.69 7.95
N LYS A 163 18.41 -11.52 7.63
CA LYS A 163 18.33 -12.50 6.53
C LYS A 163 17.63 -13.81 6.93
N HIS A 164 17.32 -13.99 8.21
CA HIS A 164 16.68 -15.19 8.76
C HIS A 164 15.20 -15.00 9.09
N VAL A 165 14.79 -13.78 9.45
CA VAL A 165 13.44 -13.46 9.93
C VAL A 165 12.95 -12.15 9.28
N PRO A 166 11.73 -12.11 8.73
CA PRO A 166 11.10 -10.86 8.32
C PRO A 166 10.68 -10.08 9.57
N ILE A 167 11.59 -9.24 10.06
CA ILE A 167 11.40 -8.44 11.28
C ILE A 167 10.24 -7.46 11.04
N GLY A 168 9.39 -7.28 12.04
CA GLY A 168 8.33 -6.29 12.05
C GLY A 168 7.95 -5.88 13.48
N TYR A 169 7.10 -4.87 13.59
CA TYR A 169 6.58 -4.35 14.85
C TYR A 169 5.11 -3.97 14.70
N HIS A 170 4.38 -3.92 15.82
CA HIS A 170 3.00 -3.46 15.81
C HIS A 170 2.97 -1.95 15.57
N GLY A 171 2.35 -1.54 14.47
CA GLY A 171 2.04 -0.15 14.16
C GLY A 171 0.78 0.33 14.89
N ARG A 172 0.29 1.52 14.54
CA ARG A 172 -0.89 2.12 15.18
C ARG A 172 -2.08 2.23 14.22
N ALA A 173 -3.01 1.27 14.30
CA ALA A 173 -4.22 1.26 13.47
C ALA A 173 -5.05 2.55 13.56
N SER A 174 -5.18 3.15 14.76
CA SER A 174 -6.05 4.33 14.97
C SER A 174 -5.61 5.59 14.23
N SER A 175 -4.36 5.66 13.77
CA SER A 175 -3.80 6.80 13.03
C SER A 175 -3.54 6.50 11.55
N VAL A 176 -3.98 5.35 11.05
CA VAL A 176 -4.05 5.11 9.61
C VAL A 176 -5.17 5.99 9.03
N ARG A 177 -4.87 6.75 7.98
CA ARG A 177 -5.81 7.64 7.29
C ARG A 177 -5.79 7.35 5.80
N VAL A 178 -6.91 7.62 5.14
CA VAL A 178 -6.99 7.58 3.68
C VAL A 178 -6.20 8.74 3.07
N SER A 179 -5.68 8.52 1.87
CA SER A 179 -5.05 9.52 1.01
C SER A 179 -5.77 10.87 1.02
N GLY A 180 -5.00 11.96 1.14
CA GLY A 180 -5.50 13.34 1.18
C GLY A 180 -5.66 13.93 2.59
N ALA A 181 -5.46 13.14 3.66
CA ALA A 181 -5.46 13.67 5.02
C ALA A 181 -4.24 14.59 5.29
N ASP A 182 -4.45 15.63 6.09
CA ASP A 182 -3.38 16.53 6.55
C ASP A 182 -2.36 15.80 7.43
N VAL A 183 -1.08 16.03 7.14
CA VAL A 183 0.06 15.47 7.87
C VAL A 183 0.56 16.51 8.84
N ARG A 184 -0.05 16.59 10.02
CA ARG A 184 0.40 17.55 11.04
C ARG A 184 1.77 17.14 11.58
N ARG A 185 2.76 18.02 11.44
CA ARG A 185 4.10 17.80 12.00
C ARG A 185 3.99 17.52 13.51
N PRO A 186 4.50 16.37 14.00
CA PRO A 186 4.40 16.03 15.40
C PRO A 186 5.36 16.88 16.25
N ASN A 187 4.90 17.26 17.44
CA ASN A 187 5.78 17.70 18.52
C ASN A 187 6.21 16.47 19.34
N GLY A 188 7.45 16.44 19.82
CA GLY A 188 7.94 15.37 20.68
C GLY A 188 9.31 15.65 21.27
N GLN A 189 9.82 14.68 22.03
CA GLN A 189 11.17 14.76 22.58
C GLN A 189 12.22 14.45 21.51
N ARG A 190 13.30 15.24 21.49
CA ARG A 190 14.46 15.08 20.61
C ARG A 190 15.72 15.24 21.44
N LYS A 191 16.73 14.42 21.20
CA LYS A 191 18.04 14.56 21.84
C LYS A 191 19.14 14.54 20.78
N ALA A 192 19.85 15.65 20.66
CA ALA A 192 21.06 15.68 19.84
C ALA A 192 22.15 14.80 20.47
N PRO A 193 23.07 14.20 19.68
CA PRO A 193 24.10 13.30 20.20
C PRO A 193 24.96 13.92 21.32
N ASP A 194 25.22 15.22 21.23
CA ASP A 194 26.04 16.03 22.12
C ASP A 194 25.23 16.76 23.22
N ALA A 195 23.90 16.70 23.19
CA ALA A 195 23.06 17.32 24.20
C ALA A 195 23.01 16.49 25.48
N GLU A 196 23.15 17.12 26.65
CA GLU A 196 23.01 16.48 27.96
C GLU A 196 21.56 15.99 28.20
N THR A 197 20.57 16.85 27.92
CA THR A 197 19.14 16.58 28.15
C THR A 197 18.32 16.71 26.87
N PRO A 198 17.21 15.94 26.71
CA PRO A 198 16.33 16.11 25.56
C PRO A 198 15.62 17.48 25.58
N THR A 199 15.18 17.92 24.40
CA THR A 199 14.30 19.08 24.22
C THR A 199 12.94 18.62 23.70
N PHE A 200 11.89 19.42 23.91
CA PHE A 200 10.55 19.17 23.39
C PHE A 200 10.17 20.18 22.31
N GLY A 201 9.51 19.75 21.25
CA GLY A 201 9.03 20.64 20.18
C GLY A 201 8.88 19.93 18.82
N PRO A 202 8.71 20.68 17.72
CA PRO A 202 8.30 20.14 16.43
C PRO A 202 9.39 19.31 15.76
N SER A 203 9.07 18.16 15.17
CA SER A 203 10.08 17.32 14.50
C SER A 203 10.96 18.10 13.51
N GLN A 204 12.27 18.02 13.74
CA GLN A 204 13.44 18.39 12.93
C GLN A 204 13.52 17.68 11.57
N ARG A 205 13.12 16.41 11.59
CA ARG A 205 13.48 15.41 10.57
C ARG A 205 12.25 14.58 10.19
N LEU A 206 11.20 15.26 9.72
CA LEU A 206 9.98 14.63 9.23
C LEU A 206 10.23 14.00 7.84
N ASP A 207 9.76 12.79 7.65
CA ASP A 207 10.11 11.94 6.53
C ASP A 207 8.90 11.11 6.06
N LEU A 208 9.04 10.52 4.88
CA LEU A 208 8.13 9.53 4.30
C LEU A 208 8.78 8.14 4.34
N GLU A 209 7.94 7.11 4.19
CA GLU A 209 8.36 5.74 3.89
C GLU A 209 7.51 5.18 2.76
N LEU A 210 8.11 4.90 1.60
CA LEU A 210 7.43 4.28 0.46
C LEU A 210 7.19 2.80 0.73
N GLU A 211 5.92 2.43 0.86
CA GLU A 211 5.53 1.05 1.16
C GLU A 211 4.33 0.57 0.34
N LEU A 212 4.13 -0.75 0.38
CA LEU A 212 2.86 -1.37 0.03
C LEU A 212 2.13 -1.77 1.32
N GLY A 213 0.83 -1.55 1.35
CA GLY A 213 -0.07 -2.08 2.36
C GLY A 213 -0.72 -3.37 1.86
N ILE A 214 -0.53 -4.48 2.58
CA ILE A 214 -1.13 -5.78 2.31
C ILE A 214 -2.40 -5.90 3.17
N TRP A 215 -3.54 -6.08 2.50
CA TRP A 215 -4.84 -6.22 3.17
C TRP A 215 -5.18 -7.68 3.39
N ILE A 216 -5.43 -8.05 4.65
CA ILE A 216 -5.82 -9.42 5.02
C ILE A 216 -7.29 -9.68 4.62
N GLY A 217 -7.49 -10.79 3.93
CA GLY A 217 -8.77 -11.40 3.58
C GLY A 217 -9.30 -12.25 4.74
N PRO A 218 -9.54 -13.55 4.55
CA PRO A 218 -9.82 -14.43 5.69
C PRO A 218 -8.68 -14.42 6.70
N GLY A 219 -9.03 -14.38 7.98
CA GLY A 219 -8.08 -14.47 9.08
C GLY A 219 -7.63 -15.91 9.36
N ASN A 220 -7.12 -16.11 10.57
CA ASN A 220 -6.84 -17.42 11.16
C ASN A 220 -7.26 -17.44 12.63
N ASP A 221 -7.59 -18.61 13.17
CA ASP A 221 -7.90 -18.74 14.59
C ASP A 221 -6.64 -18.56 15.44
N LEU A 222 -6.79 -17.95 16.62
CA LEU A 222 -5.70 -17.83 17.60
C LEU A 222 -5.12 -19.21 17.93
N GLY A 223 -3.81 -19.33 17.84
CA GLY A 223 -3.07 -20.59 18.01
C GLY A 223 -2.96 -21.45 16.74
N SER A 224 -3.52 -21.01 15.62
CA SER A 224 -3.48 -21.74 14.33
C SER A 224 -2.70 -20.95 13.28
N PRO A 225 -1.39 -21.21 13.10
CA PRO A 225 -0.57 -20.52 12.12
C PRO A 225 -1.06 -20.72 10.68
N ILE A 226 -0.79 -19.73 9.82
CA ILE A 226 -1.00 -19.83 8.37
C ILE A 226 0.30 -20.38 7.73
N PRO A 227 0.31 -21.59 7.14
CA PRO A 227 1.46 -22.07 6.40
C PRO A 227 1.76 -21.17 5.20
N ILE A 228 3.05 -20.99 4.86
CA ILE A 228 3.45 -20.14 3.72
C ILE A 228 2.77 -20.51 2.39
N GLY A 229 2.54 -21.80 2.13
CA GLY A 229 1.85 -22.27 0.91
C GLY A 229 0.36 -21.90 0.85
N GLU A 230 -0.24 -21.47 1.97
CA GLU A 230 -1.63 -21.05 2.08
C GLU A 230 -1.77 -19.52 2.19
N ALA A 231 -0.70 -18.81 2.52
CA ALA A 231 -0.70 -17.37 2.81
C ALA A 231 -1.33 -16.49 1.72
N ASP A 232 -1.10 -16.81 0.43
CA ASP A 232 -1.70 -16.08 -0.69
C ASP A 232 -3.25 -16.07 -0.64
N SER A 233 -3.88 -17.09 -0.05
CA SER A 233 -5.34 -17.16 0.08
C SER A 233 -5.91 -16.24 1.18
N HIS A 234 -5.05 -15.79 2.09
CA HIS A 234 -5.33 -14.83 3.15
C HIS A 234 -5.03 -13.38 2.75
N ILE A 235 -4.47 -13.14 1.56
CA ILE A 235 -4.22 -11.79 1.04
C ILE A 235 -5.38 -11.40 0.13
N ALA A 236 -6.10 -10.33 0.48
CA ALA A 236 -7.18 -9.83 -0.34
C ALA A 236 -6.69 -8.93 -1.48
N GLY A 237 -5.61 -8.19 -1.26
CA GLY A 237 -5.06 -7.27 -2.23
C GLY A 237 -4.03 -6.33 -1.60
N LEU A 238 -3.56 -5.39 -2.41
CA LEU A 238 -2.54 -4.42 -2.07
C LEU A 238 -3.04 -2.99 -2.23
N SER A 239 -2.42 -2.08 -1.48
CA SER A 239 -2.56 -0.63 -1.59
C SER A 239 -1.18 0.03 -1.48
N LEU A 240 -1.08 1.31 -1.79
CA LEU A 240 0.09 2.11 -1.42
C LEU A 240 -0.01 2.52 0.05
N LEU A 241 1.12 2.56 0.74
CA LEU A 241 1.21 2.98 2.14
C LEU A 241 2.37 3.97 2.31
N ASN A 242 2.13 5.06 3.03
CA ASN A 242 3.15 5.99 3.49
C ASN A 242 3.21 5.97 5.02
N ASP A 243 4.29 5.41 5.58
CA ASP A 243 4.52 5.42 7.03
C ASP A 243 5.32 6.65 7.46
N TRP A 244 4.60 7.75 7.71
CA TRP A 244 5.22 9.03 8.03
C TRP A 244 6.07 8.91 9.29
N SER A 245 7.27 9.48 9.23
CA SER A 245 8.31 9.20 10.21
C SER A 245 8.96 10.46 10.74
N ALA A 246 8.98 10.65 12.05
CA ALA A 246 9.72 11.72 12.72
C ALA A 246 11.08 11.19 13.21
N ARG A 247 12.10 11.20 12.34
CA ARG A 247 13.37 10.47 12.54
C ARG A 247 14.15 10.90 13.79
N ASP A 248 14.03 12.16 14.17
CA ASP A 248 14.65 12.74 15.36
C ASP A 248 13.97 12.33 16.67
N LEU A 249 12.64 12.17 16.66
CA LEU A 249 11.91 11.55 17.77
C LEU A 249 12.30 10.06 17.86
N GLN A 250 12.30 9.38 16.70
CA GLN A 250 12.58 7.94 16.60
C GLN A 250 13.94 7.60 17.20
N ALA A 251 14.99 8.34 16.82
CA ALA A 251 16.35 8.10 17.29
C ALA A 251 16.49 8.20 18.82
N TRP A 252 15.66 9.00 19.48
CA TRP A 252 15.65 9.15 20.94
C TRP A 252 14.82 8.08 21.64
N GLU A 253 13.66 7.72 21.12
CA GLU A 253 12.70 6.87 21.83
C GLU A 253 12.85 5.36 21.56
N TYR A 254 13.42 4.95 20.41
CA TYR A 254 13.21 3.59 19.92
C TYR A 254 13.92 2.49 20.72
N GLN A 255 14.92 2.82 21.52
CA GLN A 255 15.63 1.82 22.30
C GLN A 255 15.01 1.64 23.69
N PRO A 256 14.75 0.40 24.14
CA PRO A 256 14.92 -0.89 23.44
C PRO A 256 13.64 -1.40 22.74
N LEU A 257 12.53 -0.65 22.79
CA LEU A 257 11.18 -1.19 22.52
C LEU A 257 10.69 -1.05 21.08
N GLY A 258 11.48 -0.42 20.21
CA GLY A 258 11.12 -0.12 18.82
C GLY A 258 10.44 1.25 18.64
N PRO A 259 10.12 1.63 17.39
CA PRO A 259 9.48 2.91 17.08
C PRO A 259 8.11 3.06 17.75
N PHE A 260 7.76 4.28 18.20
CA PHE A 260 6.48 4.54 18.84
C PHE A 260 5.85 5.87 18.41
N LEU A 261 6.10 6.98 19.13
CA LEU A 261 5.51 8.29 18.82
C LEU A 261 6.03 8.85 17.49
N ALA A 262 7.21 8.42 17.07
CA ALA A 262 7.81 8.80 15.81
C ALA A 262 7.13 8.19 14.58
N LYS A 263 6.15 7.29 14.76
CA LYS A 263 5.38 6.63 13.70
C LYS A 263 3.88 6.80 13.90
N ASN A 264 3.41 6.68 15.15
CA ASN A 264 1.99 6.60 15.45
C ASN A 264 1.18 7.89 15.22
N PHE A 265 1.81 8.99 14.81
CA PHE A 265 1.12 10.25 14.56
C PHE A 265 0.29 10.23 13.28
N LEU A 266 0.74 9.52 12.24
CA LEU A 266 -0.02 9.33 11.00
C LEU A 266 0.62 8.24 10.11
N THR A 267 -0.21 7.35 9.57
CA THR A 267 0.14 6.51 8.41
C THR A 267 -0.91 6.76 7.34
N THR A 268 -0.54 6.86 6.06
CA THR A 268 -1.50 7.10 4.96
C THR A 268 -1.60 5.88 4.05
N VAL A 269 -2.80 5.53 3.59
CA VAL A 269 -3.03 4.47 2.58
C VAL A 269 -3.80 5.00 1.37
N SER A 270 -3.52 4.44 0.17
CA SER A 270 -4.37 4.68 -0.99
C SER A 270 -5.77 4.09 -0.76
N PRO A 271 -6.84 4.73 -1.29
CA PRO A 271 -8.23 4.35 -0.98
C PRO A 271 -8.67 3.03 -1.66
N TRP A 272 -7.97 2.60 -2.69
CA TRP A 272 -8.31 1.45 -3.51
C TRP A 272 -7.44 0.23 -3.16
N ILE A 273 -8.09 -0.88 -2.82
CA ILE A 273 -7.48 -2.21 -2.72
C ILE A 273 -7.45 -2.82 -4.12
N VAL A 274 -6.26 -2.87 -4.73
CA VAL A 274 -6.03 -3.63 -5.95
C VAL A 274 -6.00 -5.11 -5.58
N THR A 275 -6.99 -5.87 -6.04
CA THR A 275 -7.22 -7.22 -5.53
C THR A 275 -6.11 -8.20 -5.94
N ALA A 276 -5.92 -9.25 -5.14
CA ALA A 276 -4.99 -10.33 -5.47
C ALA A 276 -5.35 -10.98 -6.83
N GLU A 277 -6.63 -11.02 -7.18
CA GLU A 277 -7.10 -11.44 -8.50
C GLU A 277 -6.58 -10.53 -9.62
N ALA A 278 -6.75 -9.21 -9.49
CA ALA A 278 -6.28 -8.24 -10.49
C ALA A 278 -4.75 -8.29 -10.66
N LEU A 279 -4.04 -8.60 -9.56
CA LEU A 279 -2.58 -8.68 -9.53
C LEU A 279 -2.01 -9.99 -10.07
N ALA A 280 -2.85 -10.99 -10.38
CA ALA A 280 -2.39 -12.31 -10.81
C ALA A 280 -1.42 -12.30 -12.01
N PRO A 281 -1.64 -11.50 -13.08
CA PRO A 281 -0.71 -11.41 -14.20
C PRO A 281 0.63 -10.72 -13.87
N PHE A 282 0.66 -10.00 -12.76
CA PHE A 282 1.81 -9.20 -12.33
C PHE A 282 2.63 -9.90 -11.24
N ARG A 283 2.28 -11.15 -10.91
CA ARG A 283 3.11 -12.03 -10.07
C ARG A 283 4.35 -12.43 -10.86
N THR A 284 5.52 -12.33 -10.24
CA THR A 284 6.80 -12.69 -10.86
C THR A 284 7.68 -13.43 -9.87
N ARG A 285 8.73 -14.05 -10.38
CA ARG A 285 9.74 -14.75 -9.57
C ARG A 285 10.34 -13.80 -8.55
N GLN A 286 10.39 -14.26 -7.30
CA GLN A 286 11.10 -13.55 -6.24
C GLN A 286 12.59 -13.47 -6.62
N PRO A 287 13.23 -12.28 -6.55
CA PRO A 287 14.65 -12.19 -6.83
C PRO A 287 15.46 -13.15 -5.98
N ALA A 288 16.43 -13.80 -6.61
CA ALA A 288 17.32 -14.72 -5.93
C ALA A 288 18.07 -13.98 -4.82
N ARG A 289 18.19 -14.64 -3.67
CA ARG A 289 19.04 -14.17 -2.57
C ARG A 289 20.51 -14.18 -3.01
N GLY A 290 21.36 -13.44 -2.30
CA GLY A 290 22.80 -13.46 -2.56
C GLY A 290 23.37 -14.87 -2.45
N ALA A 291 24.46 -15.18 -3.16
CA ALA A 291 25.06 -16.53 -3.15
C ALA A 291 25.45 -17.01 -1.74
N ASP A 292 25.83 -16.08 -0.87
CA ASP A 292 26.21 -16.32 0.52
C ASP A 292 25.05 -16.11 1.51
N ASP A 293 23.85 -15.77 1.03
CA ASP A 293 22.70 -15.58 1.91
C ASP A 293 22.17 -16.95 2.40
N PRO A 294 21.78 -17.05 3.68
CA PRO A 294 21.19 -18.27 4.19
C PRO A 294 19.84 -18.52 3.51
N ARG A 295 19.57 -19.80 3.23
CA ARG A 295 18.20 -20.23 2.92
C ARG A 295 17.32 -20.01 4.17
N PRO A 296 16.14 -19.39 4.04
CA PRO A 296 15.15 -19.35 5.11
C PRO A 296 14.83 -20.73 5.68
N LEU A 297 14.42 -20.76 6.95
CA LEU A 297 13.90 -21.98 7.57
C LEU A 297 12.66 -22.50 6.82
N PRO A 298 12.34 -23.81 6.88
CA PRO A 298 11.28 -24.42 6.08
C PRO A 298 9.92 -23.73 6.15
N TYR A 299 9.53 -23.16 7.30
CA TYR A 299 8.24 -22.47 7.46
C TYR A 299 8.14 -21.16 6.66
N LEU A 300 9.27 -20.60 6.21
CA LEU A 300 9.37 -19.42 5.35
C LEU A 300 9.81 -19.76 3.93
N TRP A 301 9.85 -21.04 3.56
CA TRP A 301 10.24 -21.46 2.23
C TRP A 301 9.14 -22.27 1.56
N ASP A 302 8.73 -21.81 0.39
CA ASP A 302 7.82 -22.52 -0.49
C ASP A 302 8.23 -22.26 -1.94
N GLU A 303 8.37 -23.32 -2.74
CA GLU A 303 8.85 -23.20 -4.13
C GLU A 303 7.88 -22.40 -5.00
N THR A 304 6.59 -22.47 -4.70
CA THR A 304 5.56 -21.71 -5.40
C THR A 304 5.68 -20.22 -5.06
N ASP A 305 5.88 -19.87 -3.79
CA ASP A 305 6.20 -18.50 -3.39
C ASP A 305 7.51 -18.02 -4.02
N GLN A 306 8.55 -18.84 -4.14
CA GLN A 306 9.77 -18.39 -4.81
C GLN A 306 9.58 -18.13 -6.31
N ASP A 307 8.75 -18.93 -6.99
CA ASP A 307 8.51 -18.79 -8.43
C ASP A 307 7.58 -17.62 -8.80
N ARG A 308 6.70 -17.19 -7.89
CA ARG A 308 5.69 -16.14 -8.18
C ARG A 308 5.38 -15.18 -7.03
N GLY A 309 6.18 -15.17 -5.97
CA GLY A 309 5.95 -14.42 -4.72
C GLY A 309 6.18 -12.92 -4.79
N ALA A 310 6.88 -12.44 -5.81
CA ALA A 310 7.08 -11.01 -6.03
C ALA A 310 5.95 -10.39 -6.85
N TYR A 311 5.86 -9.07 -6.79
CA TYR A 311 4.94 -8.27 -7.59
C TYR A 311 5.73 -7.36 -8.54
N GLY A 312 5.42 -7.44 -9.84
CA GLY A 312 5.90 -6.53 -10.88
C GLY A 312 5.20 -5.17 -10.79
N ILE A 313 5.43 -4.43 -9.70
CA ILE A 313 4.88 -3.11 -9.46
C ILE A 313 6.01 -2.08 -9.50
N ALA A 314 5.92 -1.12 -10.42
CA ALA A 314 6.75 0.07 -10.43
C ALA A 314 6.19 1.09 -9.44
N LEU A 315 7.04 1.58 -8.52
CA LEU A 315 6.70 2.54 -7.49
C LEU A 315 7.43 3.86 -7.73
N SER A 316 6.84 4.96 -7.29
CA SER A 316 7.46 6.27 -7.35
C SER A 316 7.00 7.19 -6.23
N VAL A 317 7.90 8.10 -5.86
CA VAL A 317 7.65 9.16 -4.87
C VAL A 317 7.73 10.50 -5.59
N LEU A 318 6.73 11.34 -5.43
CA LEU A 318 6.71 12.70 -5.95
C LEU A 318 6.53 13.71 -4.82
N ILE A 319 7.19 14.86 -4.93
CA ILE A 319 7.04 16.00 -4.04
C ILE A 319 6.47 17.20 -4.79
N ARG A 320 5.60 17.96 -4.13
CA ARG A 320 5.15 19.26 -4.58
C ARG A 320 5.24 20.26 -3.44
N THR A 321 6.12 21.24 -3.58
CA THR A 321 6.29 22.31 -2.58
C THR A 321 5.20 23.38 -2.72
N THR A 322 5.09 24.27 -1.73
CA THR A 322 4.22 25.45 -1.82
C THR A 322 4.55 26.31 -3.04
N ARG A 323 5.83 26.62 -3.25
CA ARG A 323 6.27 27.41 -4.40
C ARG A 323 5.96 26.73 -5.73
N MET A 324 6.17 25.42 -5.83
CA MET A 324 5.79 24.66 -7.03
C MET A 324 4.28 24.76 -7.30
N ARG A 325 3.42 24.70 -6.27
CA ARG A 325 1.97 24.90 -6.44
C ARG A 325 1.63 26.32 -6.90
N GLU A 326 2.20 27.34 -6.26
CA GLU A 326 1.96 28.76 -6.59
C GLU A 326 2.40 29.12 -8.01
N GLU A 327 3.51 28.54 -8.47
CA GLU A 327 4.04 28.74 -9.83
C GLU A 327 3.42 27.80 -10.88
N GLY A 328 2.42 26.98 -10.51
CA GLY A 328 1.76 26.05 -11.43
C GLY A 328 2.63 24.88 -11.90
N GLN A 329 3.74 24.59 -11.21
CA GLN A 329 4.62 23.48 -11.54
C GLN A 329 4.00 22.13 -11.12
N ALA A 330 4.23 21.10 -11.95
CA ALA A 330 3.85 19.73 -11.67
C ALA A 330 4.72 19.13 -10.54
N PRO A 331 4.21 18.15 -9.77
CA PRO A 331 5.02 17.43 -8.77
C PRO A 331 6.33 16.88 -9.38
N HIS A 332 7.42 16.99 -8.63
CA HIS A 332 8.72 16.48 -9.02
C HIS A 332 8.92 15.06 -8.48
N ARG A 333 9.32 14.13 -9.34
CA ARG A 333 9.62 12.75 -8.93
C ARG A 333 10.97 12.68 -8.22
N LEU A 334 10.94 12.33 -6.93
CA LEU A 334 12.11 12.13 -6.08
C LEU A 334 12.86 10.83 -6.39
N GLY A 335 12.14 9.78 -6.77
CA GLY A 335 12.72 8.48 -7.07
C GLY A 335 11.69 7.49 -7.61
N THR A 336 12.18 6.38 -8.17
CA THR A 336 11.35 5.27 -8.63
C THR A 336 12.08 3.94 -8.48
N GLY A 337 11.36 2.88 -8.14
CA GLY A 337 11.93 1.56 -7.99
C GLY A 337 10.87 0.46 -8.08
N PRO A 338 11.25 -0.78 -8.39
CA PRO A 338 10.32 -1.89 -8.43
C PRO A 338 10.07 -2.46 -7.03
N ALA A 339 8.84 -2.91 -6.78
CA ALA A 339 8.48 -3.65 -5.57
C ALA A 339 9.22 -4.99 -5.43
N THR A 340 9.83 -5.50 -6.51
CA THR A 340 10.71 -6.68 -6.48
C THR A 340 11.97 -6.47 -5.63
N ASN A 341 12.27 -5.24 -5.21
CA ASN A 341 13.35 -4.96 -4.25
C ASN A 341 13.02 -5.39 -2.81
N LEU A 342 11.79 -5.82 -2.53
CA LEU A 342 11.45 -6.49 -1.28
C LEU A 342 12.20 -7.83 -1.18
N TYR A 343 12.88 -8.05 -0.06
CA TYR A 343 13.65 -9.27 0.18
C TYR A 343 12.81 -10.40 0.75
N TRP A 344 11.73 -10.06 1.45
CA TRP A 344 10.73 -10.98 1.97
C TRP A 344 9.41 -10.81 1.21
N THR A 345 8.80 -11.90 0.78
CA THR A 345 7.52 -11.90 0.06
C THR A 345 6.35 -11.64 1.00
N ALA A 346 5.21 -11.18 0.48
CA ALA A 346 4.00 -11.01 1.28
C ALA A 346 3.56 -12.31 1.97
N ALA A 347 3.74 -13.47 1.31
CA ALA A 347 3.46 -14.78 1.90
C ALA A 347 4.38 -15.09 3.09
N GLN A 348 5.67 -14.75 3.00
CA GLN A 348 6.61 -14.87 4.12
C GLN A 348 6.24 -13.95 5.29
N LEU A 349 5.74 -12.73 5.02
CA LEU A 349 5.29 -11.82 6.07
C LEU A 349 4.10 -12.41 6.84
N VAL A 350 3.07 -12.90 6.13
CA VAL A 350 1.89 -13.54 6.72
C VAL A 350 2.26 -14.80 7.51
N ALA A 351 3.10 -15.67 6.92
CA ALA A 351 3.54 -16.91 7.57
C ALA A 351 4.34 -16.62 8.85
N HIS A 352 5.23 -15.62 8.82
CA HIS A 352 5.98 -15.24 10.02
C HIS A 352 5.09 -14.63 11.10
N HIS A 353 4.18 -13.73 10.71
CA HIS A 353 3.31 -13.04 11.66
C HIS A 353 2.46 -14.01 12.48
N THR A 354 2.04 -15.12 11.87
CA THR A 354 1.15 -16.11 12.49
C THR A 354 1.89 -17.32 13.04
N CYS A 355 3.21 -17.45 12.86
CA CYS A 355 3.94 -18.68 13.22
C CYS A 355 3.95 -18.99 14.72
N ASN A 356 3.73 -17.96 15.56
CA ASN A 356 3.60 -18.12 17.02
C ASN A 356 2.14 -18.32 17.48
N GLY A 357 1.19 -18.41 16.54
CA GLY A 357 -0.23 -18.52 16.81
C GLY A 357 -0.99 -17.18 16.86
N CYS A 358 -0.39 -16.03 16.51
CA CYS A 358 -1.13 -14.78 16.36
C CYS A 358 -2.28 -14.95 15.34
N ASP A 359 -3.47 -14.48 15.68
CA ASP A 359 -4.58 -14.36 14.75
C ASP A 359 -4.44 -13.09 13.91
N LEU A 360 -4.66 -13.23 12.60
CA LEU A 360 -4.97 -12.13 11.71
C LEU A 360 -6.47 -12.08 11.50
N ASN A 361 -7.01 -10.89 11.28
CA ASN A 361 -8.43 -10.64 11.08
C ASN A 361 -8.70 -9.99 9.71
N PRO A 362 -9.88 -10.21 9.11
CA PRO A 362 -10.26 -9.53 7.87
C PRO A 362 -10.20 -8.01 7.99
N GLY A 363 -9.42 -7.38 7.12
CA GLY A 363 -9.15 -5.94 7.14
C GLY A 363 -7.93 -5.51 7.96
N ASP A 364 -7.19 -6.44 8.57
CA ASP A 364 -5.86 -6.13 9.09
C ASP A 364 -4.93 -5.69 7.96
N LEU A 365 -3.99 -4.80 8.31
CA LEU A 365 -3.07 -4.16 7.40
C LEU A 365 -1.63 -4.54 7.76
N LEU A 366 -0.88 -5.04 6.78
CA LEU A 366 0.57 -5.26 6.92
C LEU A 366 1.33 -4.29 6.01
N GLY A 367 2.11 -3.39 6.58
CA GLY A 367 3.08 -2.56 5.85
C GLY A 367 4.30 -3.41 5.48
N THR A 368 4.83 -3.25 4.28
CA THR A 368 5.99 -4.03 3.84
C THR A 368 7.30 -3.62 4.51
N GLY A 369 7.34 -2.43 5.11
CA GLY A 369 8.58 -1.71 5.32
C GLY A 369 9.01 -0.97 4.07
N THR A 370 9.82 0.06 4.28
CA THR A 370 10.30 0.96 3.24
C THR A 370 11.00 0.21 2.08
N ILE A 371 10.58 0.52 0.85
CA ILE A 371 11.11 -0.07 -0.38
C ILE A 371 12.10 0.88 -1.05
N SER A 372 13.36 0.43 -1.18
CA SER A 372 14.44 1.19 -1.83
C SER A 372 15.16 0.34 -2.88
N THR A 373 15.83 0.99 -3.83
CA THR A 373 16.74 0.42 -4.82
C THR A 373 18.15 0.24 -4.25
N PRO A 374 18.97 -0.65 -4.85
CA PRO A 374 20.38 -0.78 -4.47
C PRO A 374 21.23 0.46 -4.80
N ASP A 375 20.76 1.31 -5.71
CA ASP A 375 21.41 2.55 -6.14
C ASP A 375 20.59 3.80 -5.75
N ASP A 376 21.05 4.98 -6.17
CA ASP A 376 20.44 6.28 -5.85
C ASP A 376 19.18 6.59 -6.73
N SER A 377 18.69 5.67 -7.57
CA SER A 377 17.59 5.92 -8.52
C SER A 377 16.17 5.80 -7.93
N GLY A 378 16.01 5.02 -6.85
CA GLY A 378 14.73 4.76 -6.19
C GLY A 378 14.89 4.58 -4.69
N VAL A 379 14.42 5.53 -3.91
CA VAL A 379 14.75 5.55 -2.48
C VAL A 379 13.48 5.83 -1.72
N GLY A 380 13.20 4.95 -0.77
CA GLY A 380 11.93 4.92 -0.08
C GLY A 380 11.80 5.95 1.02
N SER A 381 12.82 6.78 1.27
CA SER A 381 12.79 7.84 2.28
C SER A 381 13.71 9.02 1.93
N LEU A 382 13.43 10.21 2.48
CA LEU A 382 14.34 11.35 2.42
C LEU A 382 15.58 11.13 3.30
N LEU A 383 15.48 10.31 4.35
CA LEU A 383 16.63 9.90 5.15
C LEU A 383 17.73 9.27 4.28
N GLU A 384 17.34 8.47 3.29
CA GLU A 384 18.25 7.85 2.33
C GLU A 384 18.73 8.87 1.28
N LEU A 385 17.79 9.57 0.62
CA LEU A 385 18.10 10.59 -0.41
C LEU A 385 19.10 11.63 0.08
N SER A 386 18.90 12.11 1.30
CA SER A 386 19.69 13.18 1.88
C SER A 386 20.93 12.69 2.62
N ARG A 387 21.20 11.37 2.63
CA ARG A 387 22.29 10.75 3.40
C ARG A 387 22.30 11.18 4.88
N GLY A 388 21.13 11.08 5.52
CA GLY A 388 20.96 11.53 6.90
C GLY A 388 20.91 13.04 7.08
N GLY A 389 20.57 13.78 6.01
CA GLY A 389 20.58 15.24 5.95
C GLY A 389 21.92 15.87 5.56
N LYS A 390 22.97 15.06 5.35
CA LYS A 390 24.32 15.55 4.99
C LYS A 390 24.44 16.01 3.54
N ALA A 391 23.57 15.53 2.66
CA ALA A 391 23.57 15.84 1.23
C ALA A 391 22.14 16.17 0.78
N PRO A 392 21.62 17.38 1.04
CA PRO A 392 20.28 17.78 0.62
C PRO A 392 20.07 17.62 -0.90
N ILE A 393 18.89 17.19 -1.31
CA ILE A 393 18.50 17.14 -2.72
C ILE A 393 18.12 18.54 -3.21
N THR A 394 18.37 18.82 -4.50
CA THR A 394 17.95 20.07 -5.16
C THR A 394 16.79 19.78 -6.09
N LEU A 395 15.67 20.48 -5.88
CA LEU A 395 14.46 20.40 -6.71
C LEU A 395 14.60 21.26 -7.97
N PRO A 396 13.80 21.02 -9.03
CA PRO A 396 13.94 21.74 -10.30
C PRO A 396 13.79 23.27 -10.22
N ASN A 397 13.10 23.77 -9.19
CA ASN A 397 12.89 25.20 -8.96
C ASN A 397 13.99 25.84 -8.08
N GLY A 398 15.07 25.11 -7.77
CA GLY A 398 16.20 25.55 -6.96
C GLY A 398 16.00 25.42 -5.45
N GLU A 399 14.82 25.01 -4.98
CA GLU A 399 14.63 24.66 -3.58
C GLU A 399 15.43 23.42 -3.20
N THR A 400 15.89 23.34 -1.95
CA THR A 400 16.56 22.13 -1.43
C THR A 400 15.73 21.44 -0.35
N ARG A 401 15.86 20.13 -0.22
CA ARG A 401 15.26 19.34 0.87
C ARG A 401 16.26 18.33 1.46
N ALA A 402 16.32 18.30 2.78
CA ALA A 402 16.94 17.20 3.53
C ALA A 402 15.86 16.31 4.15
N PHE A 403 14.85 16.94 4.71
CA PHE A 403 13.62 16.38 5.26
C PHE A 403 12.45 17.26 4.85
N LEU A 404 11.23 16.84 5.16
CA LEU A 404 10.01 17.54 4.77
C LEU A 404 9.86 18.88 5.48
N ALA A 405 9.53 19.92 4.71
CA ALA A 405 9.13 21.23 5.20
C ALA A 405 7.61 21.34 5.32
N ASP A 406 7.13 22.30 6.10
CA ASP A 406 5.71 22.60 6.17
C ASP A 406 5.21 23.09 4.80
N GLY A 407 4.06 22.59 4.37
CA GLY A 407 3.49 22.82 3.05
C GLY A 407 3.97 21.83 1.97
N ASP A 408 4.98 21.00 2.20
CA ASP A 408 5.32 19.97 1.22
C ASP A 408 4.18 18.95 1.10
N GLU A 409 3.79 18.61 -0.14
CA GLU A 409 2.86 17.53 -0.45
C GLU A 409 3.66 16.36 -1.03
N LEU A 410 3.50 15.17 -0.45
CA LEU A 410 4.08 13.94 -0.98
C LEU A 410 2.99 13.08 -1.60
N ILE A 411 3.33 12.46 -2.72
CA ILE A 411 2.46 11.59 -3.50
C ILE A 411 3.24 10.32 -3.81
N LEU A 412 2.77 9.19 -3.31
CA LEU A 412 3.20 7.87 -3.75
C LEU A 412 2.29 7.43 -4.89
N ALA A 413 2.90 6.88 -5.93
CA ALA A 413 2.21 6.28 -7.06
C ALA A 413 2.77 4.89 -7.36
N GLY A 414 1.89 3.98 -7.78
CA GLY A 414 2.24 2.60 -8.09
C GLY A 414 1.51 2.09 -9.33
N ARG A 415 2.21 1.31 -10.14
CA ARG A 415 1.64 0.69 -11.33
C ARG A 415 2.17 -0.73 -11.52
N ALA A 416 1.27 -1.71 -11.58
CA ALA A 416 1.60 -3.08 -11.93
C ALA A 416 1.79 -3.20 -13.45
N VAL A 417 2.92 -3.77 -13.87
CA VAL A 417 3.33 -3.87 -15.28
C VAL A 417 3.82 -5.29 -15.56
N ALA A 418 3.32 -5.89 -16.65
CA ALA A 418 3.73 -7.19 -17.13
C ALA A 418 3.53 -7.25 -18.65
N ASP A 419 4.42 -7.96 -19.36
CA ASP A 419 4.33 -8.13 -20.80
C ASP A 419 3.04 -8.85 -21.20
N GLY A 420 2.36 -8.33 -22.22
CA GLY A 420 1.11 -8.91 -22.73
C GLY A 420 -0.15 -8.56 -21.91
N TYR A 421 -0.04 -7.74 -20.87
CA TYR A 421 -1.18 -7.31 -20.05
C TYR A 421 -1.31 -5.79 -19.99
N VAL A 422 -2.54 -5.29 -19.83
CA VAL A 422 -2.80 -3.86 -19.60
C VAL A 422 -2.32 -3.51 -18.20
N ALA A 423 -1.40 -2.54 -18.09
CA ALA A 423 -0.89 -2.08 -16.81
C ALA A 423 -2.01 -1.45 -15.95
N ILE A 424 -2.07 -1.83 -14.68
CA ILE A 424 -3.07 -1.36 -13.71
C ILE A 424 -2.42 -0.55 -12.60
N GLY A 425 -3.13 0.42 -12.05
CA GLY A 425 -2.59 1.32 -11.03
C GLY A 425 -3.36 1.28 -9.71
N PHE A 426 -2.84 2.02 -8.74
CA PHE A 426 -3.32 2.00 -7.36
C PHE A 426 -4.06 3.29 -6.96
N GLY A 427 -4.13 4.26 -7.89
CA GLY A 427 -4.42 5.65 -7.54
C GLY A 427 -3.30 6.22 -6.65
N ASP A 428 -3.57 7.39 -6.05
CA ASP A 428 -2.55 8.11 -5.29
C ASP A 428 -2.67 7.86 -3.79
N CYS A 429 -1.53 7.71 -3.12
CA CYS A 429 -1.39 7.86 -1.67
C CYS A 429 -0.66 9.17 -1.39
N ARG A 430 -1.39 10.20 -0.95
CA ARG A 430 -0.84 11.55 -0.77
C ARG A 430 -1.16 12.16 0.59
N GLY A 431 -0.34 13.10 1.01
CA GLY A 431 -0.58 13.93 2.19
C GLY A 431 0.24 15.21 2.16
N GLN A 432 -0.33 16.29 2.69
CA GLN A 432 0.32 17.59 2.80
C GLN A 432 0.76 17.85 4.24
N VAL A 433 2.02 18.23 4.42
CA VAL A 433 2.58 18.57 5.71
C VAL A 433 2.00 19.90 6.20
N THR A 434 1.38 19.89 7.38
CA THR A 434 0.90 21.10 8.05
C THR A 434 1.74 21.41 9.28
N PRO A 435 1.87 22.70 9.66
CA PRO A 435 2.66 23.09 10.82
C PRO A 435 2.25 22.38 12.10
N ALA A 436 3.24 22.14 12.96
CA ALA A 436 3.01 21.66 14.31
C ALA A 436 2.15 22.64 15.11
N LEU A 437 1.45 22.14 16.13
CA LEU A 437 0.75 23.02 17.07
C LEU A 437 1.77 23.83 17.88
N ALA A 438 1.45 25.10 18.12
CA ALA A 438 2.13 25.87 19.17
C ALA A 438 1.71 25.27 20.53
N LEU A 439 2.70 24.81 21.30
CA LEU A 439 2.51 24.19 22.62
C LEU A 439 3.15 25.02 23.71
#